data_AF-A0A1Y3BQ47-F1
#
_entry.id   AF-A0A1Y3BQ47-F1
#
_cell.length_a   1.000
_cell.length_b   1.000
_cell.length_c   1.000
_cell.angle_alpha   90.00
_cell.angle_beta   90.00
_cell.angle_gamma   90.00
#
_symmetry.space_group_name_H-M   'P 1'
#
loop_
_entity.id
_entity.type
_entity.pdbx_description
1 polymer ?
#
loop_
_entity_poly.entity_id
_entity_poly.type
_entity_poly.pdbx_seq_one_letter_code
_entity_poly.pdbx_strand_id
1 'polypeptide(L)'
;MISSKKSSKSKKSSISHGGDVYRSKKASGDMKRSGLPDPYAYYPLNAMSLNRRKHLKQRGELKAIVKGAKKGASKGHHIRNKRRKTQK
;
A
#
# COMPACT_ATOMS: atom_id res chain seq x y z
N MET A 1 -27.67 25.70 -17.95
CA MET A 1 -27.12 24.33 -18.13
C MET A 1 -25.65 24.36 -17.73
N ILE A 2 -25.25 23.71 -16.64
CA ILE A 2 -23.88 23.75 -16.13
C ILE A 2 -23.18 22.45 -16.59
N SER A 3 -22.30 22.59 -17.57
CA SER A 3 -21.53 21.46 -18.14
C SER A 3 -20.42 21.04 -17.19
N SER A 4 -20.54 19.84 -16.63
CA SER A 4 -19.53 19.24 -15.77
C SER A 4 -18.33 18.82 -16.63
N LYS A 5 -17.25 19.61 -16.59
CA LYS A 5 -15.97 19.22 -17.20
C LYS A 5 -15.44 17.97 -16.49
N LYS A 6 -15.47 16.85 -17.21
CA LYS A 6 -14.97 15.53 -16.81
C LYS A 6 -13.48 15.65 -16.42
N SER A 7 -13.14 15.33 -15.17
CA SER A 7 -11.76 15.41 -14.68
C SER A 7 -10.86 14.51 -15.53
N SER A 8 -9.73 15.06 -15.96
CA SER A 8 -8.71 14.33 -16.68
C SER A 8 -8.17 13.22 -15.77
N LYS A 9 -8.25 11.98 -16.27
CA LYS A 9 -7.74 10.80 -15.59
C LYS A 9 -6.25 11.00 -15.35
N SER A 10 -5.82 11.08 -14.09
CA SER A 10 -4.41 11.23 -13.74
C SER A 10 -3.59 10.15 -14.45
N LYS A 11 -2.52 10.58 -15.14
CA LYS A 11 -1.56 9.68 -15.77
C LYS A 11 -0.99 8.80 -14.65
N LYS A 12 -1.35 7.51 -14.63
CA LYS A 12 -0.70 6.53 -13.76
C LYS A 12 0.77 6.51 -14.15
N SER A 13 1.61 7.12 -13.32
CA SER A 13 3.07 7.03 -13.44
C SER A 13 3.42 5.54 -13.43
N SER A 14 3.96 5.05 -14.54
CA SER A 14 4.40 3.67 -14.77
C SER A 14 5.68 3.33 -13.98
N ILE A 15 5.71 3.68 -12.69
CA ILE A 15 6.82 3.41 -11.80
C ILE A 15 6.66 1.97 -11.28
N SER A 16 7.11 1.04 -12.12
CA SER A 16 7.44 -0.34 -11.74
C SER A 16 8.69 -0.32 -10.86
N HIS A 17 8.57 0.21 -9.64
CA HIS A 17 9.68 0.22 -8.70
C HIS A 17 9.31 -0.75 -7.59
N GLY A 18 9.94 -1.92 -7.60
CA GLY A 18 9.85 -2.87 -6.49
C GLY A 18 10.39 -2.23 -5.21
N GLY A 19 10.10 -2.82 -4.04
CA GLY A 19 10.53 -2.28 -2.74
C GLY A 19 12.03 -2.03 -2.61
N ASP A 20 12.85 -2.70 -3.42
CA ASP A 20 14.31 -2.61 -3.44
C ASP A 20 14.84 -1.18 -3.65
N VAL A 21 14.09 -0.29 -4.33
CA VAL A 21 14.53 1.10 -4.55
C VAL A 21 14.66 1.89 -3.25
N TYR A 22 13.97 1.44 -2.22
CA TYR A 22 13.99 2.09 -0.93
C TYR A 22 14.98 1.45 0.04
N ARG A 23 15.42 0.21 -0.19
CA ARG A 23 16.38 -0.46 0.69
C ARG A 23 17.65 0.37 0.84
N SER A 24 18.05 0.65 2.08
CA SER A 24 19.29 1.36 2.34
C SER A 24 20.51 0.45 2.21
N LYS A 25 21.64 1.04 1.76
CA LYS A 25 22.95 0.38 1.76
C LYS A 25 23.65 0.50 3.11
N LYS A 26 23.39 1.56 3.86
CA LYS A 26 24.11 1.92 5.10
C LYS A 26 23.23 1.88 6.35
N ALA A 27 21.93 2.10 6.21
CA ALA A 27 20.97 2.06 7.31
C ALA A 27 20.23 0.72 7.32
N SER A 28 19.71 0.32 8.49
CA SER A 28 18.79 -0.82 8.57
C SER A 28 17.42 -0.42 8.03
N GLY A 29 16.94 -1.12 7.00
CA GLY A 29 15.61 -0.95 6.44
C GLY A 29 15.55 0.00 5.23
N ASP A 30 14.34 0.45 4.93
CA ASP A 30 14.07 1.28 3.76
C ASP A 30 14.10 2.77 4.10
N MET A 31 14.61 3.57 3.17
CA MET A 31 14.75 5.01 3.29
C MET A 31 13.99 5.73 2.19
N LYS A 32 13.35 6.83 2.57
CA LYS A 32 12.69 7.77 1.67
C LYS A 32 13.67 8.24 0.59
N ARG A 33 13.20 8.23 -0.66
CA ARG A 33 13.95 8.69 -1.83
C ARG A 33 13.26 9.91 -2.43
N SER A 34 14.03 10.90 -2.83
CA SER A 34 13.52 12.12 -3.46
C SER A 34 12.74 11.78 -4.73
N GLY A 35 11.55 12.35 -4.89
CA GLY A 35 10.70 12.11 -6.06
C GLY A 35 10.02 10.75 -6.10
N LEU A 36 10.26 9.88 -5.11
CA LEU A 36 9.53 8.63 -4.93
C LEU A 36 8.56 8.74 -3.74
N PRO A 37 7.41 8.05 -3.78
CA PRO A 37 6.54 7.91 -2.62
C PRO A 37 7.28 7.37 -1.39
N ASP A 38 6.74 7.60 -0.20
CA ASP A 38 7.40 7.11 1.01
C ASP A 38 7.47 5.57 1.02
N PRO A 39 8.65 4.97 1.29
CA PRO A 39 8.80 3.53 1.41
C PRO A 39 7.96 3.00 2.55
N TYR A 40 7.10 2.04 2.23
CA TYR A 40 6.00 1.65 3.09
C TYR A 40 5.07 2.84 3.32
N ALA A 41 3.80 2.70 2.97
CA ALA A 41 2.77 3.54 3.57
C ALA A 41 2.81 3.23 5.08
N TYR A 42 3.59 4.01 5.83
CA TYR A 42 3.92 3.71 7.21
C TYR A 42 2.63 3.57 8.00
N TYR A 43 2.45 2.41 8.63
CA TYR A 43 1.65 2.34 9.84
C TYR A 43 2.28 3.35 10.80
N PRO A 44 1.56 4.41 11.21
CA PRO A 44 2.15 5.47 12.00
C PRO A 44 2.78 4.86 13.25
N LEU A 45 4.09 5.09 13.43
CA LEU A 45 4.83 4.63 14.61
C LEU A 45 4.37 5.46 15.80
N ASN A 46 3.30 5.01 16.43
CA ASN A 46 2.79 5.60 17.66
C ASN A 46 3.79 5.27 18.78
N ALA A 47 4.28 6.25 19.55
CA ALA A 47 5.16 5.98 20.70
C ALA A 47 4.48 5.06 21.74
N MET A 48 3.14 5.04 21.79
CA MET A 48 2.37 4.06 22.57
C MET A 48 2.59 2.60 22.11
N SER A 49 3.15 2.38 20.92
CA SER A 49 3.56 1.08 20.42
C SER A 49 4.82 0.52 21.03
N LEU A 50 5.65 1.40 21.58
CA LEU A 50 6.85 1.01 22.32
C LEU A 50 6.48 0.51 23.73
N ASN A 51 5.23 0.72 24.17
CA ASN A 51 4.78 0.22 25.47
C ASN A 51 4.54 -1.30 25.40
N ARG A 52 5.50 -2.07 25.91
CA ARG A 52 5.47 -3.54 25.95
C ARG A 52 4.19 -4.11 26.57
N ARG A 53 3.54 -3.39 27.49
CA ARG A 53 2.27 -3.82 28.13
C ARG A 53 1.09 -3.83 27.15
N LYS A 54 1.09 -2.98 26.11
CA LYS A 54 -0.01 -2.86 25.14
C LYS A 54 0.21 -3.65 23.84
N HIS A 55 1.26 -4.48 23.78
CA HIS A 55 1.67 -5.22 22.59
C HIS A 55 0.56 -6.10 21.98
N LEU A 56 -0.33 -6.66 22.80
CA LEU A 56 -1.44 -7.49 22.32
C LEU A 56 -2.46 -6.70 21.50
N LYS A 57 -2.75 -5.45 21.85
CA LYS A 57 -3.71 -4.59 21.11
C LYS A 57 -3.20 -4.32 19.70
N GLN A 58 -1.91 -4.03 19.59
CA GLN A 58 -1.26 -3.70 18.32
C GLN A 58 -1.12 -4.90 17.40
N ARG A 59 -0.80 -6.07 17.98
CA ARG A 59 -0.89 -7.34 17.24
C ARG A 59 -2.29 -7.56 16.67
N GLY A 60 -3.33 -7.25 17.45
CA GLY A 60 -4.73 -7.35 17.02
C GLY A 60 -5.06 -6.42 15.84
N GLU A 61 -4.72 -5.14 15.97
CA GLU A 61 -4.91 -4.13 14.91
C GLU A 61 -4.16 -4.51 13.63
N LEU A 62 -2.86 -4.86 13.76
CA LEU A 62 -2.04 -5.28 12.63
C LEU A 62 -2.63 -6.52 11.93
N LYS A 63 -3.09 -7.51 12.71
CA LYS A 63 -3.74 -8.72 12.18
C LYS A 63 -5.01 -8.40 11.40
N ALA A 64 -5.82 -7.45 11.87
CA ALA A 64 -7.03 -7.03 11.17
C ALA A 64 -6.71 -6.38 9.82
N ILE A 65 -5.72 -5.48 9.79
CA ILE A 65 -5.26 -4.80 8.56
C ILE A 65 -4.74 -5.82 7.55
N VAL A 66 -3.82 -6.71 7.97
CA VAL A 66 -3.24 -7.74 7.10
C VAL A 66 -4.33 -8.67 6.54
N LYS A 67 -5.30 -9.07 7.36
CA LYS A 67 -6.43 -9.89 6.92
C LYS A 67 -7.28 -9.17 5.87
N GLY A 68 -7.58 -7.89 6.08
CA GLY A 68 -8.30 -7.05 5.13
C GLY A 68 -7.58 -6.92 3.79
N ALA A 69 -6.29 -6.59 3.83
CA ALA A 69 -5.43 -6.47 2.64
C ALA A 69 -5.36 -7.79 1.85
N LYS A 70 -5.12 -8.93 2.52
CA LYS A 70 -5.07 -10.25 1.88
C LYS A 70 -6.40 -10.60 1.19
N LYS A 71 -7.54 -10.34 1.86
CA LYS A 71 -8.88 -10.57 1.29
C LYS A 71 -9.16 -9.66 0.10
N GLY A 72 -8.74 -8.40 0.16
CA GLY A 72 -8.85 -7.46 -0.96
C GLY A 72 -8.04 -7.91 -2.17
N ALA A 73 -6.79 -8.31 -1.96
CA ALA A 73 -5.88 -8.78 -3.02
C ALA A 73 -6.42 -10.03 -3.73
N SER A 74 -6.91 -11.04 -2.97
CA SER A 74 -7.48 -12.26 -3.58
C SER A 74 -8.72 -11.98 -4.41
N LYS A 75 -9.64 -11.14 -3.91
CA LYS A 75 -10.82 -10.68 -4.67
C LYS A 75 -10.41 -9.94 -5.93
N GLY A 76 -9.48 -9.01 -5.83
CA GLY A 76 -8.95 -8.26 -6.98
C GLY A 76 -8.34 -9.19 -8.04
N HIS A 77 -7.59 -10.21 -7.60
CA HIS A 77 -7.03 -11.22 -8.50
C HIS A 77 -8.13 -12.02 -9.23
N HIS A 78 -9.16 -12.46 -8.50
CA HIS A 78 -10.26 -13.21 -9.10
C HIS A 78 -11.01 -12.37 -10.15
N ILE A 79 -11.34 -11.12 -9.82
CA ILE A 79 -11.99 -10.17 -10.75
C ILE A 79 -11.13 -9.94 -11.99
N ARG A 80 -9.82 -9.74 -11.81
CA ARG A 80 -8.86 -9.57 -12.93
C ARG A 80 -8.87 -10.78 -13.85
N ASN A 81 -8.83 -12.00 -13.30
CA ASN A 81 -8.84 -13.22 -14.10
C ASN A 81 -10.15 -13.39 -14.88
N LYS A 82 -11.30 -13.10 -14.27
CA LYS A 82 -12.59 -13.15 -14.95
C LYS A 82 -12.64 -12.18 -16.14
N ARG A 83 -12.19 -10.93 -15.93
CA ARG A 83 -12.12 -9.91 -17.00
C ARG A 83 -11.19 -10.33 -18.16
N ARG A 84 -10.06 -10.97 -17.87
CA ARG A 84 -9.14 -11.49 -18.91
C ARG A 84 -9.77 -12.59 -19.75
N LYS A 85 -10.59 -13.47 -19.14
CA LYS A 85 -11.28 -14.55 -19.85
C LYS A 85 -12.39 -14.03 -20.77
N THR A 86 -13.10 -12.97 -20.38
CA THR A 86 -14.18 -12.38 -21.19
C THR A 86 -13.70 -11.47 -22.32
N GLN A 87 -12.41 -11.12 -22.36
CA GLN A 87 -11.78 -10.27 -23.39
C GLN A 87 -11.03 -11.11 -24.45
N LYS A 88 -11.05 -12.43 -24.29
CA LYS A 88 -10.58 -13.40 -25.29
C LYS A 88 -11.81 -13.90 -26.04
#